data_AF-A0A7K4DSW4-F1
#
_entry.id   AF-A0A7K4DSW4-F1
#
_cell.length_a   1.000
_cell.length_b   1.000
_cell.length_c   1.000
_cell.angle_alpha   90.00
_cell.angle_beta   90.00
_cell.angle_gamma   90.00
#
_symmetry.space_group_name_H-M   'P 1'
#
loop_
_entity.id
_entity.type
_entity.pdbx_description
1 polymer ?
#
loop_
_entity_poly.entity_id
_entity_poly.type
_entity_poly.pdbx_seq_one_letter_code
_entity_poly.pdbx_strand_id
1 'polypeptide(L)'
;MKKKKIQNIIIGIIAILIVGLIAGYNYSVEQTKQKGLQFGIELEQIQNDIKDLQTDFYSEKTRWEEGGITKEELFEFYDKHLEKFNKVIQKYDDLNPPELFKSSVDLLKISSQTQLESDSQFIEWIKTGDESAKIRSDTQIQESLEYEMLGLVEFYSAKTGVKNYDEPEKFETPQTGLTQKVIQISENMIKECDNQFKNDLGEFDSDKIEVEWFNCVNEAKKWKIEHLP
;
A
#
# COMPACT_ATOMS: atom_id res chain seq x y z
N MET A 1 -6.12 -5.52 -32.79
CA MET A 1 -5.17 -4.64 -32.08
C MET A 1 -5.89 -3.83 -30.98
N LYS A 2 -6.07 -4.37 -29.76
CA LYS A 2 -6.58 -3.61 -28.58
C LYS A 2 -6.16 -4.22 -27.21
N LYS A 3 -5.08 -5.01 -27.12
CA LYS A 3 -4.65 -5.63 -25.84
C LYS A 3 -3.38 -5.05 -25.20
N LYS A 4 -2.64 -4.17 -25.90
CA LYS A 4 -1.35 -3.62 -25.44
C LYS A 4 -1.42 -2.38 -24.54
N LYS A 5 -2.62 -1.88 -24.18
CA LYS A 5 -2.74 -0.64 -23.39
C LYS A 5 -2.79 -0.84 -21.88
N ILE A 6 -3.20 -2.02 -21.39
CA ILE A 6 -3.32 -2.27 -19.94
C ILE A 6 -1.97 -2.70 -19.33
N GLN A 7 -1.15 -3.46 -20.06
CA GLN A 7 0.21 -3.82 -19.62
C GLN A 7 1.12 -2.60 -19.40
N ASN A 8 0.88 -1.48 -20.09
CA ASN A 8 1.67 -0.26 -19.92
C ASN A 8 1.27 0.61 -18.71
N ILE A 9 0.16 0.30 -18.03
CA ILE A 9 -0.29 1.09 -16.87
C ILE A 9 0.30 0.53 -15.57
N ILE A 10 0.61 -0.76 -15.50
CA ILE A 10 1.23 -1.40 -14.32
C ILE A 10 2.76 -1.21 -14.33
N ILE A 11 3.39 -1.07 -15.51
CA ILE A 11 4.84 -0.78 -15.67
C ILE A 11 5.16 0.72 -15.39
N GLY A 12 4.19 1.46 -14.86
CA GLY A 12 4.30 2.89 -14.53
C GLY A 12 4.49 3.18 -13.05
N ILE A 13 5.04 2.27 -12.25
CA ILE A 13 5.46 2.59 -10.88
C ILE A 13 6.65 3.53 -10.99
N ILE A 14 6.42 4.77 -10.55
CA ILE A 14 7.17 5.95 -10.90
C ILE A 14 8.61 5.75 -10.42
N ALA A 15 9.55 5.58 -11.34
CA ALA A 15 10.96 5.81 -11.02
C ALA A 15 11.12 7.29 -10.67
N ILE A 16 11.03 7.60 -9.39
CA ILE A 16 11.29 8.93 -8.88
C ILE A 16 12.79 9.05 -8.77
N LEU A 17 13.34 9.87 -9.65
CA LEU A 17 14.69 10.42 -9.55
C LEU A 17 14.75 11.31 -8.30
N ILE A 18 14.92 10.70 -7.13
CA ILE A 18 15.07 11.35 -5.82
C ILE A 18 16.31 12.27 -5.84
N VAL A 19 17.30 11.93 -6.66
CA VAL A 19 18.61 12.60 -6.72
C VAL A 19 18.62 13.97 -7.41
N GLY A 20 17.63 14.32 -8.24
CA GLY A 20 17.71 15.53 -9.08
C GLY A 20 17.82 16.89 -8.34
N LEU A 21 17.54 16.97 -7.03
CA LEU A 21 17.36 18.26 -6.34
C LEU A 21 17.90 18.32 -4.88
N ILE A 22 18.87 17.49 -4.48
CA ILE A 22 19.49 17.61 -3.13
C ILE A 22 20.49 18.79 -3.06
N ALA A 23 20.83 19.43 -4.19
CA ALA A 23 21.81 20.51 -4.25
C ALA A 23 21.36 21.86 -3.63
N GLY A 24 20.11 21.99 -3.19
CA GLY A 24 19.43 23.29 -2.96
C GLY A 24 19.23 23.77 -1.52
N TYR A 25 19.90 23.23 -0.49
CA TYR A 25 19.84 23.82 0.86
C TYR A 25 21.24 24.31 1.28
N ASN A 26 21.34 25.60 1.57
CA ASN A 26 22.60 26.30 1.82
C ASN A 26 22.78 26.60 3.33
N TYR A 27 24.04 26.59 3.75
CA TYR A 27 24.60 27.28 4.93
C TYR A 27 24.59 26.60 6.31
N SER A 28 25.26 25.45 6.43
CA SER A 28 26.48 25.29 7.26
C SER A 28 26.84 23.81 7.43
N VAL A 29 28.14 23.51 7.45
CA VAL A 29 28.77 22.20 7.76
C VAL A 29 28.81 21.16 6.61
N GLU A 30 29.97 21.05 5.93
CA GLU A 30 30.27 20.09 4.84
C GLU A 30 29.86 18.63 5.13
N GLN A 31 29.97 18.19 6.40
CA GLN A 31 29.62 16.84 6.82
C GLN A 31 28.11 16.55 6.81
N THR A 32 27.27 17.54 7.11
CA THR A 32 25.80 17.43 7.05
C THR A 32 25.32 17.31 5.60
N LYS A 33 26.01 17.99 4.68
CA LYS A 33 25.72 17.94 3.24
C LYS A 33 26.03 16.56 2.63
N GLN A 34 27.13 15.94 3.05
CA GLN A 34 27.49 14.58 2.64
C GLN A 34 26.53 13.53 3.20
N LYS A 35 26.13 13.64 4.49
CA LYS A 35 25.15 12.73 5.10
C LYS A 35 23.77 12.82 4.45
N GLY A 36 23.28 14.03 4.16
CA GLY A 36 22.01 14.22 3.47
C GLY A 36 22.01 13.70 2.02
N LEU A 37 23.15 13.87 1.31
CA LEU A 37 23.33 13.29 -0.02
C LEU A 37 23.37 11.76 0.02
N GLN A 38 24.13 11.19 0.96
CA GLN A 38 24.23 9.75 1.15
C GLN A 38 22.86 9.13 1.47
N PHE A 39 22.12 9.70 2.42
CA PHE A 39 20.75 9.30 2.74
C PHE A 39 19.86 9.28 1.48
N GLY A 40 19.90 10.35 0.68
CA GLY A 40 19.09 10.44 -0.53
C GLY A 40 19.45 9.39 -1.59
N ILE A 41 20.74 9.07 -1.75
CA ILE A 41 21.23 8.02 -2.65
C ILE A 41 20.80 6.64 -2.16
N GLU A 42 20.96 6.35 -0.87
CA GLU A 42 20.58 5.07 -0.29
C GLU A 42 19.06 4.85 -0.37
N LEU A 43 18.26 5.88 -0.09
CA LEU A 43 16.81 5.82 -0.24
C LEU A 43 16.40 5.58 -1.70
N GLU A 44 17.03 6.28 -2.66
CA GLU A 44 16.78 6.07 -4.09
C GLU A 44 17.16 4.64 -4.52
N GLN A 45 18.27 4.13 -4.03
CA GLN A 45 18.69 2.76 -4.31
C GLN A 45 17.66 1.75 -3.78
N ILE A 46 17.11 1.97 -2.58
CA ILE A 46 16.03 1.11 -2.06
C ILE A 46 14.80 1.18 -2.97
N GLN A 47 14.32 2.37 -3.36
CA GLN A 47 13.16 2.47 -4.26
C GLN A 47 13.39 1.79 -5.61
N ASN A 48 14.58 1.94 -6.19
CA ASN A 48 14.93 1.28 -7.44
C ASN A 48 15.01 -0.23 -7.30
N ASP A 49 15.61 -0.75 -6.23
CA ASP A 49 15.67 -2.18 -5.95
C ASP A 49 14.24 -2.77 -5.82
N ILE A 50 13.33 -2.07 -5.13
CA ILE A 50 11.91 -2.47 -5.01
C ILE A 50 11.22 -2.50 -6.38
N LYS A 51 11.42 -1.44 -7.19
CA LYS A 51 10.85 -1.34 -8.53
C LYS A 51 11.35 -2.46 -9.45
N ASP A 52 12.64 -2.75 -9.42
CA ASP A 52 13.25 -3.80 -10.24
C ASP A 52 12.70 -5.18 -9.84
N LEU A 53 12.58 -5.46 -8.54
CA LEU A 53 11.95 -6.67 -8.03
C LEU A 53 10.49 -6.82 -8.51
N GLN A 54 9.67 -5.77 -8.39
CA GLN A 54 8.29 -5.79 -8.88
C GLN A 54 8.22 -6.00 -10.40
N THR A 55 9.12 -5.36 -11.14
CA THR A 55 9.21 -5.52 -12.60
C THR A 55 9.52 -6.96 -12.97
N ASP A 56 10.49 -7.57 -12.29
CA ASP A 56 10.86 -8.97 -12.50
C ASP A 56 9.70 -9.92 -12.11
N PHE A 57 9.00 -9.66 -11.01
CA PHE A 57 7.86 -10.45 -10.54
C PHE A 57 6.77 -10.62 -11.61
N TYR A 58 6.31 -9.50 -12.18
CA TYR A 58 5.28 -9.53 -13.23
C TYR A 58 5.82 -10.02 -14.59
N SER A 59 7.12 -9.83 -14.84
CA SER A 59 7.78 -10.36 -16.04
C SER A 59 7.81 -11.89 -16.02
N GLU A 60 8.20 -12.50 -14.90
CA GLU A 60 8.19 -13.97 -14.76
C GLU A 60 6.79 -14.55 -14.80
N LYS A 61 5.80 -13.87 -14.20
CA LYS A 61 4.39 -14.22 -14.37
C LYS A 61 3.99 -14.27 -15.86
N THR A 62 4.37 -13.25 -16.63
CA THR A 62 4.08 -13.19 -18.07
C THR A 62 4.78 -14.32 -18.82
N ARG A 63 6.06 -14.59 -18.51
CA ARG A 63 6.79 -15.72 -19.11
C ARG A 63 6.11 -17.06 -18.85
N TRP A 64 5.55 -17.26 -17.65
CA TRP A 64 4.77 -18.46 -17.34
C TRP A 64 3.47 -18.53 -18.13
N GLU A 65 2.69 -17.42 -18.21
CA GLU A 65 1.45 -17.35 -18.99
C GLU A 65 1.68 -17.61 -20.49
N GLU A 66 2.84 -17.25 -21.01
CA GLU A 66 3.26 -17.48 -22.40
C GLU A 66 3.86 -18.89 -22.62
N GLY A 67 3.98 -19.71 -21.59
CA GLY A 67 4.54 -21.06 -21.65
C GLY A 67 6.07 -21.10 -21.78
N GLY A 68 6.76 -20.00 -21.46
CA GLY A 68 8.22 -19.88 -21.50
C GLY A 68 8.94 -20.44 -20.27
N ILE A 69 8.21 -20.71 -19.19
CA ILE A 69 8.69 -21.41 -17.98
C ILE A 69 7.58 -22.31 -17.43
N THR A 70 7.97 -23.33 -16.67
CA THR A 70 7.07 -24.23 -15.93
C THR A 70 6.52 -23.56 -14.66
N LYS A 71 5.49 -24.16 -14.06
CA LYS A 71 4.91 -23.67 -12.80
C LYS A 71 5.90 -23.83 -11.64
N GLU A 72 6.71 -24.89 -11.68
CA GLU A 72 7.76 -25.17 -10.70
C GLU A 72 8.88 -24.12 -10.75
N GLU A 73 9.34 -23.76 -11.95
CA GLU A 73 10.34 -22.68 -12.15
C GLU A 73 9.80 -21.33 -11.69
N LEU A 74 8.52 -21.03 -11.94
CA LEU A 74 7.87 -19.81 -11.47
C LEU A 74 7.89 -19.73 -9.94
N PHE A 75 7.55 -20.82 -9.24
CA PHE A 75 7.54 -20.83 -7.78
C PHE A 75 8.96 -20.73 -7.18
N GLU A 76 9.96 -21.38 -7.79
CA GLU A 76 11.35 -21.21 -7.34
C GLU A 76 11.81 -19.75 -7.49
N PHE A 77 11.39 -19.07 -8.55
CA PHE A 77 11.63 -17.64 -8.70
C PHE A 77 10.90 -16.82 -7.63
N TYR A 78 9.61 -17.08 -7.40
CA TYR A 78 8.80 -16.36 -6.41
C TYR A 78 9.33 -16.50 -4.98
N ASP A 79 9.80 -17.67 -4.57
CA ASP A 79 10.41 -17.85 -3.25
C ASP A 79 11.66 -16.95 -3.09
N LYS A 80 12.52 -16.91 -4.11
CA LYS A 80 13.71 -16.03 -4.13
C LYS A 80 13.34 -14.56 -4.19
N HIS A 81 12.26 -14.21 -4.89
CA HIS A 81 11.74 -12.85 -4.97
C HIS A 81 11.34 -12.34 -3.58
N LEU A 82 10.50 -13.07 -2.85
CA LEU A 82 10.06 -12.70 -1.50
C LEU A 82 11.25 -12.51 -0.54
N GLU A 83 12.25 -13.40 -0.60
CA GLU A 83 13.45 -13.29 0.22
C GLU A 83 14.26 -12.02 -0.10
N LYS A 84 14.49 -11.75 -1.40
CA LYS A 84 15.23 -10.56 -1.84
C LYS A 84 14.49 -9.27 -1.49
N PHE A 85 13.17 -9.24 -1.70
CA PHE A 85 12.32 -8.10 -1.40
C PHE A 85 12.37 -7.76 0.08
N ASN A 86 12.23 -8.76 0.95
CA ASN A 86 12.35 -8.55 2.38
C ASN A 86 13.73 -8.00 2.78
N LYS A 87 14.83 -8.47 2.15
CA LYS A 87 16.17 -7.91 2.39
C LYS A 87 16.30 -6.45 1.96
N VAL A 88 15.63 -6.04 0.87
CA VAL A 88 15.60 -4.63 0.45
C VAL A 88 14.82 -3.79 1.46
N ILE A 89 13.67 -4.27 1.95
CA ILE A 89 12.89 -3.59 3.00
C ILE A 89 13.72 -3.37 4.27
N GLN A 90 14.55 -4.34 4.66
CA GLN A 90 15.39 -4.22 5.85
C GLN A 90 16.37 -3.03 5.76
N LYS A 91 16.78 -2.63 4.55
CA LYS A 91 17.69 -1.48 4.37
C LYS A 91 17.08 -0.14 4.82
N TYR A 92 15.75 -0.02 4.90
CA TYR A 92 15.13 1.19 5.45
C TYR A 92 15.53 1.45 6.91
N ASP A 93 15.76 0.38 7.69
CA ASP A 93 16.15 0.50 9.10
C ASP A 93 17.57 1.05 9.28
N ASP A 94 18.39 0.97 8.24
CA ASP A 94 19.79 1.42 8.24
C ASP A 94 19.95 2.88 7.75
N LEU A 95 18.92 3.46 7.11
CA LEU A 95 18.98 4.78 6.43
C LEU A 95 19.31 5.97 7.34
N ASN A 96 19.09 5.85 8.65
CA ASN A 96 19.28 6.92 9.65
C ASN A 96 18.83 8.31 9.13
N PRO A 97 17.56 8.47 8.71
CA PRO A 97 17.10 9.69 8.05
C PRO A 97 17.18 10.91 8.98
N PRO A 98 17.45 12.12 8.44
CA PRO A 98 17.24 13.35 9.19
C PRO A 98 15.79 13.44 9.68
N GLU A 99 15.57 14.08 10.85
CA GLU A 99 14.26 14.12 11.51
C GLU A 99 13.11 14.52 10.57
N LEU A 100 13.36 15.55 9.74
CA LEU A 100 12.45 16.08 8.73
C LEU A 100 11.95 15.05 7.70
N PHE A 101 12.69 13.96 7.48
CA PHE A 101 12.37 12.93 6.48
C PHE A 101 11.86 11.62 7.09
N LYS A 102 11.86 11.45 8.41
CA LYS A 102 11.43 10.20 9.06
C LYS A 102 10.04 9.75 8.61
N SER A 103 9.06 10.65 8.64
CA SER A 103 7.69 10.34 8.23
C SER A 103 7.62 9.85 6.77
N SER A 104 8.41 10.46 5.87
CA SER A 104 8.44 10.02 4.47
C SER A 104 9.06 8.64 4.31
N VAL A 105 10.13 8.35 5.06
CA VAL A 105 10.82 7.06 5.04
C VAL A 105 9.93 5.95 5.61
N ASP A 106 9.20 6.24 6.69
CA ASP A 106 8.25 5.30 7.29
C ASP A 106 7.13 4.94 6.30
N LEU A 107 6.56 5.92 5.60
CA LEU A 107 5.53 5.69 4.58
C LEU A 107 6.04 4.87 3.39
N LEU A 108 7.25 5.16 2.90
CA LEU A 108 7.88 4.40 1.83
C LEU A 108 8.20 2.96 2.25
N LYS A 109 8.61 2.76 3.52
CA LYS A 109 8.81 1.43 4.09
C LYS A 109 7.49 0.66 4.17
N ILE A 110 6.42 1.29 4.68
CA ILE A 110 5.08 0.69 4.75
C ILE A 110 4.61 0.30 3.34
N SER A 111 4.72 1.20 2.37
CA SER A 111 4.42 0.89 0.97
C SER A 111 5.15 -0.37 0.49
N SER A 112 6.46 -0.46 0.72
CA SER A 112 7.26 -1.62 0.30
C SER A 112 6.82 -2.90 1.00
N GLN A 113 6.49 -2.84 2.29
CA GLN A 113 5.95 -3.99 3.04
C GLN A 113 4.61 -4.45 2.48
N THR A 114 3.70 -3.52 2.19
CA THR A 114 2.41 -3.84 1.58
C THR A 114 2.55 -4.42 0.16
N GLN A 115 3.53 -3.97 -0.63
CA GLN A 115 3.87 -4.60 -1.92
C GLN A 115 4.31 -6.06 -1.75
N LEU A 116 5.18 -6.33 -0.78
CA LEU A 116 5.61 -7.71 -0.47
C LEU A 116 4.45 -8.60 -0.02
N GLU A 117 3.55 -8.08 0.80
CA GLU A 117 2.34 -8.80 1.23
C GLU A 117 1.42 -9.10 0.06
N SER A 118 1.22 -8.12 -0.85
CA SER A 118 0.49 -8.32 -2.10
C SER A 118 1.09 -9.47 -2.91
N ASP A 119 2.40 -9.48 -3.11
CA ASP A 119 3.08 -10.53 -3.87
C ASP A 119 2.87 -11.90 -3.23
N SER A 120 2.94 -11.99 -1.89
CA SER A 120 2.66 -13.23 -1.16
C SER A 120 1.22 -13.72 -1.36
N GLN A 121 0.23 -12.82 -1.33
CA GLN A 121 -1.18 -13.18 -1.59
C GLN A 121 -1.39 -13.59 -3.06
N PHE A 122 -0.69 -12.94 -3.98
CA PHE A 122 -0.72 -13.29 -5.40
C PHE A 122 -0.19 -14.71 -5.63
N ILE A 123 0.96 -15.04 -5.03
CA ILE A 123 1.57 -16.38 -5.10
C ILE A 123 0.59 -17.43 -4.55
N GLU A 124 -0.07 -17.13 -3.42
CA GLU A 124 -1.04 -18.03 -2.82
C GLU A 124 -2.24 -18.29 -3.75
N TRP A 125 -2.74 -17.26 -4.44
CA TRP A 125 -3.78 -17.43 -5.46
C TRP A 125 -3.30 -18.33 -6.61
N ILE A 126 -2.09 -18.14 -7.14
CA ILE A 126 -1.55 -19.01 -8.21
C ILE A 126 -1.39 -20.46 -7.75
N LYS A 127 -1.08 -20.66 -6.47
CA LYS A 127 -0.90 -21.98 -5.86
C LYS A 127 -2.22 -22.71 -5.65
N THR A 128 -3.22 -22.03 -5.11
CA THR A 128 -4.45 -22.66 -4.60
C THR A 128 -5.69 -22.40 -5.46
N GLY A 129 -5.70 -21.32 -6.24
CA GLY A 129 -6.90 -20.81 -6.90
C GLY A 129 -7.85 -20.07 -5.96
N ASP A 130 -7.44 -19.73 -4.73
CA ASP A 130 -8.26 -18.94 -3.80
C ASP A 130 -8.43 -17.49 -4.31
N GLU A 131 -9.60 -17.19 -4.86
CA GLU A 131 -9.94 -15.85 -5.34
C GLU A 131 -9.94 -14.79 -4.21
N SER A 132 -10.10 -15.20 -2.94
CA SER A 132 -9.97 -14.25 -1.83
C SER A 132 -8.53 -13.76 -1.66
N ALA A 133 -7.53 -14.62 -1.91
CA ALA A 133 -6.12 -14.25 -1.92
C ALA A 133 -5.81 -13.27 -3.06
N LYS A 134 -6.43 -13.49 -4.23
CA LYS A 134 -6.32 -12.53 -5.34
C LYS A 134 -6.87 -11.16 -5.00
N ILE A 135 -8.07 -11.10 -4.40
CA ILE A 135 -8.70 -9.84 -3.97
C ILE A 135 -7.81 -9.11 -2.96
N ARG A 136 -7.23 -9.84 -1.99
CA ARG A 136 -6.28 -9.27 -1.02
C ARG A 136 -5.05 -8.69 -1.72
N SER A 137 -4.43 -9.43 -2.64
CA SER A 137 -3.29 -8.94 -3.44
C SER A 137 -3.64 -7.66 -4.22
N ASP A 138 -4.72 -7.68 -4.99
CA ASP A 138 -5.17 -6.55 -5.80
C ASP A 138 -5.52 -5.31 -4.94
N THR A 139 -5.90 -5.52 -3.68
CA THR A 139 -6.16 -4.44 -2.71
C THR A 139 -4.87 -3.90 -2.13
N GLN A 140 -3.99 -4.77 -1.63
CA GLN A 140 -2.72 -4.41 -1.03
C GLN A 140 -1.82 -3.66 -2.03
N ILE A 141 -1.81 -4.05 -3.31
CA ILE A 141 -1.04 -3.31 -4.32
C ILE A 141 -1.56 -1.87 -4.48
N GLN A 142 -2.88 -1.64 -4.40
CA GLN A 142 -3.45 -0.29 -4.45
C GLN A 142 -3.07 0.53 -3.22
N GLU A 143 -3.18 -0.06 -2.03
CA GLU A 143 -2.79 0.58 -0.77
C GLU A 143 -1.31 0.95 -0.76
N SER A 144 -0.46 0.07 -1.27
CA SER A 144 0.97 0.34 -1.36
C SER A 144 1.28 1.57 -2.21
N LEU A 145 0.56 1.78 -3.31
CA LEU A 145 0.69 2.97 -4.16
C LEU A 145 0.21 4.24 -3.43
N GLU A 146 -0.84 4.14 -2.61
CA GLU A 146 -1.28 5.26 -1.77
C GLU A 146 -0.21 5.65 -0.75
N TYR A 147 0.36 4.67 -0.03
CA TYR A 147 1.46 4.91 0.91
C TYR A 147 2.71 5.48 0.22
N GLU A 148 3.04 4.98 -0.98
CA GLU A 148 4.15 5.49 -1.78
C GLU A 148 3.92 6.97 -2.10
N MET A 149 2.75 7.30 -2.68
CA MET A 149 2.40 8.68 -3.02
C MET A 149 2.44 9.61 -1.81
N LEU A 150 1.93 9.19 -0.65
CA LEU A 150 2.00 9.95 0.59
C LEU A 150 3.45 10.16 1.03
N GLY A 151 4.27 9.10 1.04
CA GLY A 151 5.68 9.18 1.39
C GLY A 151 6.45 10.15 0.50
N LEU A 152 6.14 10.17 -0.80
CA LEU A 152 6.74 11.08 -1.76
C LEU A 152 6.31 12.53 -1.54
N VAL A 153 5.02 12.78 -1.30
CA VAL A 153 4.51 14.12 -0.97
C VAL A 153 5.19 14.66 0.30
N GLU A 154 5.31 13.82 1.33
CA GLU A 154 6.02 14.16 2.56
C GLU A 154 7.49 14.48 2.31
N PHE A 155 8.18 13.65 1.52
CA PHE A 155 9.57 13.84 1.15
C PHE A 155 9.79 15.18 0.44
N TYR A 156 8.96 15.50 -0.56
CA TYR A 156 9.08 16.76 -1.31
C TYR A 156 8.68 17.98 -0.47
N SER A 157 7.69 17.84 0.42
CA SER A 157 7.28 18.90 1.35
C SER A 157 8.40 19.25 2.33
N ALA A 158 9.04 18.23 2.92
CA ALA A 158 10.20 18.38 3.79
C ALA A 158 11.38 19.02 3.05
N LYS A 159 11.64 18.58 1.83
CA LYS A 159 12.72 19.09 0.97
C LYS A 159 12.55 20.57 0.57
N THR A 160 11.33 21.01 0.32
CA THR A 160 11.02 22.38 -0.11
C THR A 160 10.82 23.36 1.05
N GLY A 161 10.89 22.88 2.30
CA GLY A 161 10.73 23.71 3.50
C GLY A 161 9.29 24.18 3.72
N VAL A 162 8.30 23.49 3.14
CA VAL A 162 6.88 23.84 3.28
C VAL A 162 6.33 23.44 4.66
N LYS A 163 6.94 22.43 5.31
CA LYS A 163 6.70 22.10 6.73
C LYS A 163 7.77 22.73 7.61
N ASN A 164 7.41 23.76 8.39
CA ASN A 164 8.22 24.23 9.52
C ASN A 164 7.78 23.46 10.79
N TYR A 165 8.61 22.53 11.24
CA TYR A 165 8.35 21.68 12.41
C TYR A 165 8.70 22.39 13.74
N ASP A 166 8.16 23.58 13.96
CA ASP A 166 8.19 24.23 15.28
C ASP A 166 7.05 23.72 16.20
N GLU A 167 6.15 22.86 15.71
CA GLU A 167 5.12 22.19 16.51
C GLU A 167 5.09 20.66 16.24
N PRO A 168 4.95 19.82 17.28
CA PRO A 168 4.98 18.37 17.17
C PRO A 168 3.60 17.83 16.79
N GLU A 169 3.10 18.17 15.60
CA GLU A 169 1.99 17.39 15.04
C GLU A 169 2.57 16.06 14.55
N LYS A 170 2.45 15.04 15.41
CA LYS A 170 2.61 13.64 15.02
C LYS A 170 1.69 13.39 13.83
N PHE A 171 2.27 13.09 12.68
CA PHE A 171 1.50 12.62 11.53
C PHE A 171 0.70 11.38 11.93
N GLU A 172 -0.63 11.48 11.83
CA GLU A 172 -1.51 10.33 11.89
C GLU A 172 -1.73 9.84 10.46
N THR A 173 -1.50 8.54 10.25
CA THR A 173 -1.78 7.89 8.96
C THR A 173 -3.21 8.24 8.53
N PRO A 174 -3.40 8.79 7.31
CA PRO A 174 -4.74 9.00 6.77
C PRO A 174 -5.50 7.69 6.84
N GLN A 175 -6.73 7.69 7.37
CA GLN A 175 -7.59 6.52 7.26
C GLN A 175 -7.76 6.20 5.77
N THR A 176 -7.25 5.04 5.37
CA THR A 176 -7.09 4.63 3.97
C THR A 176 -8.40 4.69 3.19
N GLY A 177 -8.32 4.75 1.85
CA GLY A 177 -9.51 4.60 1.00
C GLY A 177 -10.24 3.28 1.24
N LEU A 178 -9.53 2.23 1.70
CA LEU A 178 -10.10 0.97 2.14
C LEU A 178 -10.84 1.10 3.48
N THR A 179 -10.28 1.80 4.46
CA THR A 179 -10.96 2.12 5.72
C THR A 179 -12.28 2.83 5.43
N GLN A 180 -12.26 3.82 4.53
CA GLN A 180 -13.49 4.50 4.09
C GLN A 180 -14.43 3.59 3.31
N LYS A 181 -13.94 2.71 2.42
CA LYS A 181 -14.79 1.74 1.70
C LYS A 181 -15.42 0.71 2.62
N VAL A 182 -14.69 0.19 3.61
CA VAL A 182 -15.18 -0.78 4.60
C VAL A 182 -16.22 -0.12 5.50
N ILE A 183 -15.97 1.13 5.92
CA ILE A 183 -16.97 1.96 6.61
C ILE A 183 -18.20 2.15 5.72
N GLN A 184 -18.03 2.54 4.46
CA GLN A 184 -19.13 2.77 3.53
C GLN A 184 -19.96 1.51 3.24
N ILE A 185 -19.33 0.34 3.08
CA ILE A 185 -20.02 -0.93 2.86
C ILE A 185 -20.81 -1.31 4.11
N SER A 186 -20.22 -1.18 5.30
CA SER A 186 -20.92 -1.42 6.57
C SER A 186 -22.11 -0.48 6.75
N GLU A 187 -21.96 0.81 6.42
CA GLU A 187 -23.07 1.77 6.45
C GLU A 187 -24.18 1.41 5.47
N ASN A 188 -23.84 0.96 4.26
CA ASN A 188 -24.82 0.49 3.29
C ASN A 188 -25.56 -0.75 3.78
N MET A 189 -24.86 -1.70 4.43
CA MET A 189 -25.50 -2.89 5.04
C MET A 189 -26.47 -2.49 6.16
N ILE A 190 -26.09 -1.53 7.03
CA ILE A 190 -26.97 -1.01 8.08
C ILE A 190 -28.21 -0.34 7.47
N LYS A 191 -28.03 0.41 6.39
CA LYS A 191 -29.14 1.05 5.66
C LYS A 191 -30.09 0.03 5.04
N GLU A 192 -29.57 -1.09 4.57
CA GLU A 192 -30.39 -2.20 4.08
C GLU A 192 -31.17 -2.86 5.22
N CYS A 193 -30.55 -3.05 6.39
CA CYS A 193 -31.28 -3.51 7.58
C CYS A 193 -32.43 -2.54 7.94
N ASP A 194 -32.19 -1.23 7.89
CA ASP A 194 -33.24 -0.22 8.11
C ASP A 194 -34.38 -0.37 7.09
N ASN A 195 -34.07 -0.45 5.79
CA ASN A 195 -35.08 -0.61 4.74
C ASN A 195 -35.88 -1.91 4.86
N GLN A 196 -35.26 -2.97 5.38
CA GLN A 196 -35.88 -4.29 5.48
C GLN A 196 -36.82 -4.40 6.69
N PHE A 197 -36.47 -3.78 7.82
CA PHE A 197 -37.14 -4.03 9.10
C PHE A 197 -37.88 -2.82 9.68
N LYS A 198 -37.61 -1.59 9.21
CA LYS A 198 -38.38 -0.41 9.60
C LYS A 198 -39.45 -0.09 8.58
N ASN A 199 -40.60 0.37 9.05
CA ASN A 199 -41.69 0.84 8.19
C ASN A 199 -41.41 2.26 7.67
N ASP A 200 -42.32 2.80 6.85
CA ASP A 200 -42.19 4.13 6.23
C ASP A 200 -42.10 5.30 7.24
N LEU A 201 -42.48 5.06 8.50
CA LEU A 201 -42.35 6.03 9.60
C LEU A 201 -41.04 5.88 10.38
N GLY A 202 -40.21 4.89 10.03
CA GLY A 202 -38.97 4.54 10.73
C GLY A 202 -39.19 3.74 12.01
N GLU A 203 -40.38 3.18 12.21
CA GLU A 203 -40.78 2.41 13.39
C GLU A 203 -40.75 0.90 13.12
N PHE A 204 -40.78 0.10 14.19
CA PHE A 204 -40.85 -1.36 14.12
C PHE A 204 -42.29 -1.84 14.30
N ASP A 205 -42.74 -2.75 13.44
CA ASP A 205 -44.10 -3.29 13.52
C ASP A 205 -44.29 -4.32 14.65
N SER A 206 -43.20 -4.80 15.27
CA SER A 206 -43.22 -5.63 16.48
C SER A 206 -41.85 -5.71 17.17
N ASP A 207 -41.85 -6.06 18.47
CA ASP A 207 -40.63 -6.34 19.24
C ASP A 207 -39.77 -7.44 18.60
N LYS A 208 -40.39 -8.41 17.91
CA LYS A 208 -39.66 -9.46 17.20
C LYS A 208 -38.85 -8.90 16.03
N ILE A 209 -39.44 -7.98 15.28
CA ILE A 209 -38.80 -7.30 14.14
C ILE A 209 -37.66 -6.40 14.63
N GLU A 210 -37.83 -5.73 15.76
CA GLU A 210 -36.77 -4.94 16.40
C GLU A 210 -35.55 -5.81 16.77
N VAL A 211 -35.77 -7.00 17.31
CA VAL A 211 -34.68 -7.96 17.62
C VAL A 211 -33.99 -8.47 16.36
N GLU A 212 -34.74 -8.75 15.28
CA GLU A 212 -34.17 -9.17 14.00
C GLU A 212 -33.32 -8.07 13.35
N TRP A 213 -33.81 -6.82 13.37
CA TRP A 213 -33.06 -5.64 12.94
C TRP A 213 -31.76 -5.47 13.75
N PHE A 214 -31.84 -5.62 15.08
CA PHE A 214 -30.67 -5.51 15.95
C PHE A 214 -29.59 -6.54 15.60
N ASN A 215 -29.98 -7.78 15.29
CA ASN A 215 -29.05 -8.82 14.84
C ASN A 215 -28.41 -8.47 13.48
N CYS A 216 -29.20 -8.01 12.51
CA CYS A 216 -28.71 -7.57 11.19
C CYS A 216 -27.66 -6.44 11.31
N VAL A 217 -27.93 -5.43 12.14
CA VAL A 217 -27.00 -4.33 12.39
C VAL A 217 -25.72 -4.82 13.08
N ASN A 218 -25.83 -5.76 14.01
CA ASN A 218 -24.65 -6.32 14.67
C ASN A 218 -23.79 -7.15 13.72
N GLU A 219 -24.38 -7.88 12.77
CA GLU A 219 -23.63 -8.56 11.72
C GLU A 219 -22.88 -7.57 10.82
N ALA A 220 -23.52 -6.46 10.41
CA ALA A 220 -22.86 -5.42 9.62
C ALA A 220 -21.70 -4.74 10.37
N LYS A 221 -21.85 -4.54 11.69
CA LYS A 221 -20.78 -4.01 12.55
C LYS A 221 -19.65 -5.01 12.74
N LYS A 222 -19.98 -6.30 12.94
CA LYS A 222 -19.01 -7.39 13.07
C LYS A 222 -18.21 -7.54 11.78
N TRP A 223 -18.88 -7.56 10.63
CA TRP A 223 -18.26 -7.56 9.32
C TRP A 223 -17.28 -6.40 9.17
N LYS A 224 -17.69 -5.18 9.54
CA LYS A 224 -16.79 -4.01 9.52
C LYS A 224 -15.52 -4.26 10.33
N ILE A 225 -15.64 -4.74 11.57
CA ILE A 225 -14.48 -5.00 12.44
C ILE A 225 -13.56 -6.07 11.84
N GLU A 226 -14.13 -7.12 11.23
CA GLU A 226 -13.37 -8.20 10.60
C GLU A 226 -12.65 -7.78 9.31
N HIS A 227 -13.07 -6.68 8.68
CA HIS A 227 -12.58 -6.24 7.37
C HIS A 227 -11.94 -4.85 7.40
N LEU A 228 -11.88 -4.20 8.56
CA LEU A 228 -11.07 -3.00 8.77
C LEU A 228 -9.59 -3.41 8.79
N PRO A 229 -8.70 -2.69 8.08
CA PRO A 229 -7.27 -2.94 8.09
C PRO A 229 -6.62 -2.66 9.46
#